data_AF-A0A971RSR0-F1
#
_entry.id   AF-A0A971RSR0-F1
#
_cell.length_a   1.000
_cell.length_b   1.000
_cell.length_c   1.000
_cell.angle_alpha   90.00
_cell.angle_beta   90.00
_cell.angle_gamma   90.00
#
_symmetry.space_group_name_H-M   'P 1'
#
loop_
_entity.id
_entity.type
_entity.pdbx_description
1 polymer ?
#
loop_
_entity_poly.entity_id
_entity_poly.type
_entity_poly.pdbx_seq_one_letter_code
_entity_poly.pdbx_strand_id
1 'polypeptide(L)'
;MKHSVLLLTLVLSLLSITGLIRAQNSMELILSIQGAHENAGIGYYKAAIDFNGDGYDDLIMYQNRNFDTHEPGKLLCYFGGPEFDGIPDLECQGEFWDQGPGLSLLSGDFNGDGYGDLVERVFIAEDPLQMGLRFYFGGPGADLEPDLIIPLASLGDPLAPSLCELIIEENIGDINNDGCDDIIALHITPDSPRVWSVVVLFGGTYHTETVLENFIEGSVINVSAVGDVNGDGIDDFVIGYKPLFNPNDFSLTLYYGNDGYFDPSDKVVLYDDSTEPYNNYPFAFGIGDFNGDGYDDYLSFWVDTPAIDYGFKIKLGSSTLPESPELNIDMTPWTELIGVWYQEVSFGDFNGDGYSDMITSDHESGFWKGAAGLWLGGPNPNGVLDLRITPPNPYSNYQFGWGRPTVGDFNGDGYDDVAFCAPQSSHGTTNYRGWVYIYAGNAQLTDTTVANDENVIQATLPRLNIFPNPADKNLHQWNYYLEGDLPSGVKNSRIDIYNIRGQLITSFPIANPESKQGTFGKLTLAPGLYIASFVSGEQKVAATKFIIK
;
A
#
# COMPACT_ATOMS: atom_id res chain seq x y z
N MET A 1 3.74 64.14 -8.50
CA MET A 1 4.77 63.27 -9.11
C MET A 1 5.61 62.48 -8.10
N LYS A 2 6.03 63.02 -6.95
CA LYS A 2 6.84 62.24 -5.97
C LYS A 2 6.07 61.19 -5.14
N HIS A 3 4.77 61.33 -4.93
CA HIS A 3 3.96 60.33 -4.21
C HIS A 3 3.48 59.16 -5.08
N SER A 4 3.36 59.37 -6.39
CA SER A 4 2.93 58.34 -7.35
C SER A 4 4.03 57.31 -7.64
N VAL A 5 5.30 57.73 -7.62
CA VAL A 5 6.45 56.84 -7.81
C VAL A 5 6.68 55.97 -6.58
N LEU A 6 6.50 56.51 -5.36
CA LEU A 6 6.67 55.73 -4.14
C LEU A 6 5.61 54.62 -4.01
N LEU A 7 4.37 54.88 -4.41
CA LEU A 7 3.28 53.90 -4.41
C LEU A 7 3.50 52.80 -5.47
N LEU A 8 3.98 53.16 -6.67
CA LEU A 8 4.28 52.21 -7.73
C LEU A 8 5.48 51.31 -7.37
N THR A 9 6.48 51.86 -6.68
CA THR A 9 7.64 51.10 -6.20
C THR A 9 7.26 50.17 -5.05
N LEU A 10 6.34 50.58 -4.17
CA LEU A 10 5.81 49.74 -3.09
C LEU A 10 4.94 48.58 -3.64
N VAL A 11 4.13 48.84 -4.67
CA VAL A 11 3.31 47.82 -5.36
C VAL A 11 4.18 46.83 -6.15
N LEU A 12 5.23 47.31 -6.83
CA LEU A 12 6.21 46.43 -7.49
C LEU A 12 7.07 45.64 -6.50
N SER A 13 7.41 46.20 -5.33
CA SER A 13 8.10 45.45 -4.28
C SER A 13 7.19 44.45 -3.56
N LEU A 14 5.90 44.76 -3.42
CA LEU A 14 4.89 43.82 -2.92
C LEU A 14 4.63 42.70 -3.95
N LEU A 15 4.63 43.00 -5.25
CA LEU A 15 4.54 42.00 -6.32
C LEU A 15 5.79 41.09 -6.43
N SER A 16 6.97 41.58 -6.02
CA SER A 16 8.18 40.74 -5.93
C SER A 16 8.31 39.97 -4.62
N ILE A 17 7.53 40.33 -3.58
CA ILE A 17 7.44 39.58 -2.31
C ILE A 17 6.26 38.60 -2.34
N THR A 18 5.29 38.79 -3.23
CA THR A 18 4.38 37.73 -3.68
C THR A 18 5.03 36.89 -4.78
N GLY A 19 6.26 36.43 -4.56
CA GLY A 19 6.67 35.17 -5.17
C GLY A 19 5.55 34.19 -4.83
N LEU A 20 4.83 33.77 -5.87
CA LEU A 20 3.68 32.90 -5.78
C LEU A 20 3.98 31.82 -4.74
N ILE A 21 3.19 31.75 -3.67
CA ILE A 21 3.09 30.54 -2.87
C ILE A 21 2.51 29.51 -3.85
N ARG A 22 3.39 28.86 -4.63
CA ARG A 22 3.01 27.65 -5.35
C ARG A 22 2.92 26.56 -4.30
N ALA A 23 1.95 25.67 -4.45
CA ALA A 23 2.04 24.39 -3.78
C ALA A 23 3.42 23.79 -4.10
N GLN A 24 4.11 23.26 -3.10
CA GLN A 24 5.46 22.72 -3.29
C GLN A 24 5.40 21.48 -4.19
N ASN A 25 4.38 20.65 -3.99
CA ASN A 25 4.03 19.53 -4.86
C ASN A 25 2.80 19.85 -5.71
N SER A 26 2.74 19.28 -6.91
CA SER A 26 1.57 19.28 -7.78
C SER A 26 1.67 18.14 -8.79
N MET A 27 0.53 17.54 -9.12
CA MET A 27 0.37 16.66 -10.27
C MET A 27 -0.48 17.38 -11.33
N GLU A 28 -0.11 17.28 -12.60
CA GLU A 28 -0.82 17.95 -13.69
C GLU A 28 -2.03 17.13 -14.12
N LEU A 29 -3.20 17.75 -14.27
CA LEU A 29 -4.35 17.11 -14.90
C LEU A 29 -4.07 17.00 -16.41
N ILE A 30 -3.72 15.80 -16.89
CA ILE A 30 -3.36 15.56 -18.29
C ILE A 30 -4.56 15.20 -19.15
N LEU A 31 -5.58 14.54 -18.58
CA LEU A 31 -6.74 14.09 -19.33
C LEU A 31 -8.02 14.09 -18.48
N SER A 32 -9.16 14.29 -19.15
CA SER A 32 -10.49 14.18 -18.55
C SER A 32 -11.43 13.48 -19.53
N ILE A 33 -11.93 12.31 -19.14
CA ILE A 33 -12.81 11.46 -19.95
C ILE A 33 -14.23 11.56 -19.42
N GLN A 34 -15.20 11.84 -20.28
CA GLN A 34 -16.62 11.93 -19.92
C GLN A 34 -17.39 10.72 -20.42
N GLY A 35 -18.33 10.21 -19.63
CA GLY A 35 -19.25 9.17 -20.09
C GLY A 35 -20.09 9.61 -21.30
N ALA A 36 -20.37 8.68 -22.21
CA ALA A 36 -20.99 8.99 -23.51
C ALA A 36 -22.46 9.44 -23.41
N HIS A 37 -23.19 9.01 -22.37
CA HIS A 37 -24.61 9.28 -22.19
C HIS A 37 -24.98 9.54 -20.73
N GLU A 38 -26.19 10.04 -20.50
CA GLU A 38 -26.74 10.16 -19.15
C GLU A 38 -26.77 8.78 -18.46
N ASN A 39 -26.40 8.73 -17.18
CA ASN A 39 -26.25 7.51 -16.39
C ASN A 39 -25.18 6.53 -16.91
N ALA A 40 -24.25 6.99 -17.76
CA ALA A 40 -23.10 6.21 -18.19
C ALA A 40 -22.24 5.75 -17.01
N GLY A 41 -22.16 6.54 -15.93
CA GLY A 41 -21.49 6.14 -14.68
C GLY A 41 -20.08 5.60 -14.93
N ILE A 42 -19.31 6.27 -15.79
CA ILE A 42 -17.99 5.79 -16.21
C ILE A 42 -17.03 5.70 -15.02
N GLY A 43 -16.21 4.66 -14.99
CA GLY A 43 -15.09 4.52 -14.05
C GLY A 43 -15.43 3.93 -12.68
N TYR A 44 -16.65 3.42 -12.45
CA TYR A 44 -16.95 2.66 -11.23
C TYR A 44 -16.02 1.45 -11.07
N TYR A 45 -15.77 0.74 -12.16
CA TYR A 45 -14.84 -0.38 -12.25
C TYR A 45 -13.77 -0.04 -13.28
N LYS A 46 -12.51 -0.13 -12.86
CA LYS A 46 -11.35 0.24 -13.65
C LYS A 46 -10.18 -0.67 -13.33
N ALA A 47 -9.30 -0.82 -14.30
CA ALA A 47 -8.01 -1.46 -14.16
C ALA A 47 -6.93 -0.62 -14.85
N ALA A 48 -5.71 -0.73 -14.36
CA ALA A 48 -4.50 -0.25 -15.02
C ALA A 48 -3.56 -1.43 -15.18
N ILE A 49 -3.16 -1.69 -16.42
CA ILE A 49 -2.22 -2.77 -16.75
C ILE A 49 -1.71 -2.59 -18.18
N ASP A 50 -0.48 -2.98 -18.49
CA ASP A 50 0.02 -3.10 -19.87
C ASP A 50 -0.69 -4.28 -20.59
N PHE A 51 -1.90 -4.00 -21.09
CA PHE A 51 -2.77 -5.01 -21.70
C PHE A 51 -2.30 -5.35 -23.11
N ASN A 52 -1.74 -4.40 -23.86
CA ASN A 52 -1.27 -4.62 -25.23
C ASN A 52 0.20 -5.08 -25.32
N GLY A 53 0.92 -5.12 -24.20
CA GLY A 53 2.31 -5.56 -24.08
C GLY A 53 3.34 -4.61 -24.69
N ASP A 54 3.06 -3.30 -24.71
CA ASP A 54 3.95 -2.28 -25.29
C ASP A 54 4.85 -1.58 -24.26
N GLY A 55 4.68 -1.91 -22.97
CA GLY A 55 5.46 -1.41 -21.85
C GLY A 55 4.90 -0.16 -21.20
N TYR A 56 3.68 0.27 -21.55
CA TYR A 56 2.94 1.35 -20.90
C TYR A 56 1.67 0.81 -20.26
N ASP A 57 1.29 1.34 -19.10
CA ASP A 57 0.03 0.91 -18.48
C ASP A 57 -1.15 1.46 -19.28
N ASP A 58 -2.07 0.58 -19.63
CA ASP A 58 -3.32 0.92 -20.29
C ASP A 58 -4.40 1.20 -19.25
N LEU A 59 -5.33 2.11 -19.57
CA LEU A 59 -6.49 2.37 -18.73
C LEU A 59 -7.71 1.62 -19.27
N ILE A 60 -8.28 0.71 -18.49
CA ILE A 60 -9.47 -0.05 -18.86
C ILE A 60 -10.62 0.29 -17.92
N MET A 61 -11.80 0.59 -18.47
CA MET A 61 -12.95 1.05 -17.69
C MET A 61 -14.28 0.56 -18.25
N TYR A 62 -15.24 0.35 -17.36
CA TYR A 62 -16.63 0.14 -17.76
C TYR A 62 -17.38 1.44 -17.99
N GLN A 63 -18.25 1.39 -19.00
CA GLN A 63 -19.38 2.28 -19.16
C GLN A 63 -20.69 1.50 -18.97
N ASN A 64 -21.58 2.04 -18.14
CA ASN A 64 -22.86 1.43 -17.86
C ASN A 64 -23.79 1.46 -19.08
N ARG A 65 -24.76 0.55 -19.10
CA ARG A 65 -25.79 0.46 -20.14
C ARG A 65 -26.61 1.75 -20.23
N ASN A 66 -27.12 2.02 -21.42
CA ASN A 66 -28.05 3.12 -21.63
C ASN A 66 -29.49 2.61 -21.53
N PHE A 67 -30.15 2.92 -20.40
CA PHE A 67 -31.52 2.50 -20.13
C PHE A 67 -32.56 3.09 -21.11
N ASP A 68 -32.28 4.26 -21.70
CA ASP A 68 -33.22 4.91 -22.61
C ASP A 68 -33.18 4.28 -24.01
N THR A 69 -31.97 3.97 -24.51
CA THR A 69 -31.77 3.37 -25.84
C THR A 69 -31.72 1.84 -25.82
N HIS A 70 -31.69 1.21 -24.64
CA HIS A 70 -31.48 -0.23 -24.44
C HIS A 70 -30.15 -0.72 -25.02
N GLU A 71 -29.13 0.16 -25.08
CA GLU A 71 -27.78 -0.23 -25.45
C GLU A 71 -27.09 -0.86 -24.23
N PRO A 72 -26.51 -2.07 -24.36
CA PRO A 72 -25.78 -2.71 -23.26
C PRO A 72 -24.52 -1.94 -22.86
N GLY A 73 -23.98 -2.29 -21.69
CA GLY A 73 -22.73 -1.72 -21.18
C GLY A 73 -21.53 -2.00 -22.09
N LYS A 74 -20.46 -1.25 -21.89
CA LYS A 74 -19.23 -1.36 -22.68
C LYS A 74 -18.00 -1.48 -21.79
N LEU A 75 -17.03 -2.24 -22.24
CA LEU A 75 -15.65 -2.21 -21.77
C LEU A 75 -14.85 -1.34 -22.75
N LEU A 76 -14.14 -0.35 -22.21
CA LEU A 76 -13.36 0.64 -22.97
C LEU A 76 -11.91 0.53 -22.51
N CYS A 77 -10.99 0.29 -23.44
CA CYS A 77 -9.55 0.27 -23.18
C CYS A 77 -8.91 1.44 -23.93
N TYR A 78 -8.07 2.20 -23.23
CA TYR A 78 -7.32 3.34 -23.71
C TYR A 78 -5.85 2.98 -23.56
N PHE A 79 -5.14 2.82 -24.67
CA PHE A 79 -3.75 2.41 -24.63
C PHE A 79 -2.86 3.51 -24.12
N GLY A 80 -1.96 3.16 -23.21
CA GLY A 80 -1.00 4.05 -22.60
C GLY A 80 0.07 4.55 -23.56
N GLY A 81 0.96 5.37 -23.01
CA GLY A 81 2.17 5.85 -23.68
C GLY A 81 2.07 7.28 -24.23
N PRO A 82 3.06 7.72 -25.02
CA PRO A 82 3.24 9.15 -25.35
C PRO A 82 2.10 9.81 -26.15
N GLU A 83 1.22 9.01 -26.73
CA GLU A 83 0.05 9.47 -27.49
C GLU A 83 -1.27 9.20 -26.73
N PHE A 84 -1.22 8.86 -25.45
CA PHE A 84 -2.38 8.59 -24.60
C PHE A 84 -3.41 9.72 -24.70
N ASP A 85 -4.63 9.37 -25.10
CA ASP A 85 -5.70 10.33 -25.31
C ASP A 85 -7.06 9.82 -24.80
N GLY A 86 -8.10 10.64 -24.97
CA GLY A 86 -9.45 10.34 -24.46
C GLY A 86 -10.31 9.52 -25.42
N ILE A 87 -9.71 8.84 -26.41
CA ILE A 87 -10.40 8.02 -27.41
C ILE A 87 -10.04 6.55 -27.13
N PRO A 88 -11.03 5.66 -26.87
CA PRO A 88 -10.74 4.25 -26.67
C PRO A 88 -10.11 3.62 -27.91
N ASP A 89 -9.05 2.85 -27.73
CA ASP A 89 -8.39 2.04 -28.75
C ASP A 89 -9.13 0.74 -29.00
N LEU A 90 -9.61 0.12 -27.91
CA LEU A 90 -10.48 -1.05 -27.95
C LEU A 90 -11.81 -0.76 -27.26
N GLU A 91 -12.88 -1.28 -27.85
CA GLU A 91 -14.23 -1.23 -27.29
C GLU A 91 -14.91 -2.58 -27.50
N CYS A 92 -15.42 -3.16 -26.41
CA CYS A 92 -16.32 -4.30 -26.46
C CYS A 92 -17.66 -3.93 -25.84
N GLN A 93 -18.73 -4.33 -26.52
CA GLN A 93 -20.09 -4.12 -26.07
C GLN A 93 -20.67 -5.43 -25.56
N GLY A 94 -21.44 -5.37 -24.46
CA GLY A 94 -22.14 -6.53 -23.94
C GLY A 94 -23.08 -7.17 -24.97
N GLU A 95 -23.22 -8.50 -24.89
CA GLU A 95 -24.00 -9.34 -25.80
C GLU A 95 -25.51 -9.25 -25.54
N PHE A 96 -25.92 -8.93 -24.30
CA PHE A 96 -27.33 -8.85 -23.89
C PHE A 96 -27.67 -7.52 -23.22
N TRP A 97 -28.91 -7.06 -23.37
CA TRP A 97 -29.33 -5.71 -22.94
C TRP A 97 -29.26 -5.49 -21.41
N ASP A 98 -29.31 -6.57 -20.61
CA ASP A 98 -29.23 -6.51 -19.15
C ASP A 98 -27.81 -6.70 -18.61
N GLN A 99 -26.83 -6.96 -19.47
CA GLN A 99 -25.41 -6.86 -19.14
C GLN A 99 -25.09 -5.39 -18.83
N GLY A 100 -25.25 -5.04 -17.56
CA GLY A 100 -24.55 -3.94 -16.92
C GLY A 100 -23.10 -4.36 -16.63
N PRO A 101 -22.30 -3.48 -16.00
CA PRO A 101 -20.95 -3.86 -15.60
C PRO A 101 -20.98 -5.21 -14.88
N GLY A 102 -20.03 -6.08 -15.23
CA GLY A 102 -19.66 -7.19 -14.37
C GLY A 102 -19.38 -6.62 -12.98
N LEU A 103 -19.81 -7.33 -11.94
CA LEU A 103 -19.80 -6.78 -10.57
C LEU A 103 -18.38 -6.49 -10.04
N SER A 104 -17.35 -6.91 -10.79
CA SER A 104 -15.92 -6.71 -10.53
C SER A 104 -15.12 -6.76 -11.86
N LEU A 105 -14.04 -5.98 -11.96
CA LEU A 105 -13.01 -6.03 -13.00
C LEU A 105 -11.66 -6.14 -12.31
N LEU A 106 -10.90 -7.21 -12.58
CA LEU A 106 -9.56 -7.39 -12.04
C LEU A 106 -8.55 -7.46 -13.19
N SER A 107 -7.32 -7.07 -12.90
CA SER A 107 -6.17 -7.16 -13.79
C SER A 107 -5.01 -7.88 -13.10
N GLY A 108 -4.21 -8.60 -13.86
CA GLY A 108 -3.10 -9.44 -13.39
C GLY A 108 -2.60 -10.38 -14.48
N ASP A 109 -1.51 -11.10 -14.28
CA ASP A 109 -1.06 -12.17 -15.20
C ASP A 109 -1.72 -13.50 -14.81
N PHE A 110 -2.96 -13.74 -15.25
CA PHE A 110 -3.74 -14.90 -14.81
C PHE A 110 -3.40 -16.19 -15.56
N ASN A 111 -2.57 -16.13 -16.60
CA ASN A 111 -2.21 -17.27 -17.44
C ASN A 111 -0.69 -17.61 -17.41
N GLY A 112 0.13 -16.76 -16.79
CA GLY A 112 1.57 -16.91 -16.60
C GLY A 112 2.39 -16.68 -17.87
N ASP A 113 1.90 -15.86 -18.80
CA ASP A 113 2.59 -15.54 -20.05
C ASP A 113 3.47 -14.28 -19.99
N GLY A 114 3.42 -13.57 -18.87
CA GLY A 114 4.17 -12.36 -18.59
C GLY A 114 3.54 -11.08 -19.12
N TYR A 115 2.29 -11.13 -19.62
CA TYR A 115 1.52 -9.95 -20.00
C TYR A 115 0.33 -9.75 -19.06
N GLY A 116 -0.17 -8.52 -19.03
CA GLY A 116 -1.31 -8.20 -18.21
C GLY A 116 -2.63 -8.70 -18.80
N ASP A 117 -3.35 -9.50 -18.05
CA ASP A 117 -4.67 -10.00 -18.40
C ASP A 117 -5.79 -9.22 -17.67
N LEU A 118 -7.03 -9.42 -18.13
CA LEU A 118 -8.23 -8.94 -17.47
C LEU A 118 -9.18 -10.10 -17.17
N VAL A 119 -9.89 -10.00 -16.05
CA VAL A 119 -11.00 -10.90 -15.73
C VAL A 119 -12.23 -10.11 -15.25
N GLU A 120 -13.39 -10.48 -15.80
CA GLU A 120 -14.68 -9.95 -15.36
C GLU A 120 -15.62 -11.07 -14.93
N ARG A 121 -16.48 -10.77 -13.96
CA ARG A 121 -17.61 -11.63 -13.58
C ARG A 121 -18.89 -11.13 -14.24
N VAL A 122 -19.45 -11.89 -15.17
CA VAL A 122 -20.63 -11.47 -15.95
C VAL A 122 -21.64 -12.59 -16.19
N PHE A 123 -22.81 -12.22 -16.71
CA PHE A 123 -23.74 -13.18 -17.31
C PHE A 123 -23.19 -13.69 -18.64
N ILE A 124 -23.10 -15.01 -18.80
CA ILE A 124 -22.60 -15.67 -20.02
C ILE A 124 -23.72 -16.31 -20.85
N ALA A 125 -24.94 -16.43 -20.30
CA ALA A 125 -26.15 -16.85 -21.01
C ALA A 125 -27.42 -16.34 -20.32
N GLU A 126 -28.49 -16.05 -21.08
CA GLU A 126 -29.80 -15.60 -20.55
C GLU A 126 -30.83 -16.74 -20.35
N ASP A 127 -30.72 -17.85 -21.10
CA ASP A 127 -31.70 -18.96 -21.04
C ASP A 127 -31.05 -20.35 -21.17
N PRO A 128 -30.82 -21.06 -20.04
CA PRO A 128 -31.01 -20.59 -18.66
C PRO A 128 -29.99 -19.49 -18.30
N LEU A 129 -30.35 -18.62 -17.34
CA LEU A 129 -29.44 -17.60 -16.83
C LEU A 129 -28.18 -18.24 -16.23
N GLN A 130 -27.00 -17.90 -16.75
CA GLN A 130 -25.72 -18.43 -16.28
C GLN A 130 -24.74 -17.30 -16.03
N MET A 131 -24.07 -17.35 -14.87
CA MET A 131 -22.93 -16.49 -14.56
C MET A 131 -21.62 -17.21 -14.90
N GLY A 132 -20.60 -16.45 -15.26
CA GLY A 132 -19.27 -16.94 -15.52
C GLY A 132 -18.20 -15.87 -15.35
N LEU A 133 -16.95 -16.32 -15.42
CA LEU A 133 -15.79 -15.47 -15.56
C LEU A 133 -15.39 -15.42 -17.03
N ARG A 134 -15.04 -14.24 -17.52
CA ARG A 134 -14.42 -14.04 -18.84
C ARG A 134 -13.02 -13.50 -18.61
N PHE A 135 -12.03 -14.21 -19.12
CA PHE A 135 -10.65 -13.77 -19.16
C PHE A 135 -10.34 -13.24 -20.56
N TYR A 136 -9.62 -12.13 -20.60
CA TYR A 136 -9.06 -11.52 -21.79
C TYR A 136 -7.55 -11.53 -21.59
N PHE A 137 -6.84 -12.29 -22.41
CA PHE A 137 -5.41 -12.42 -22.28
C PHE A 137 -4.69 -11.30 -23.00
N GLY A 138 -3.71 -10.71 -22.32
CA GLY A 138 -2.98 -9.56 -22.81
C GLY A 138 -1.90 -9.89 -23.83
N GLY A 139 -1.07 -8.88 -24.07
CA GLY A 139 0.12 -8.96 -24.89
C GLY A 139 -0.06 -8.50 -26.34
N PRO A 140 0.94 -8.74 -27.19
CA PRO A 140 0.98 -8.18 -28.53
C PRO A 140 -0.22 -8.61 -29.40
N GLY A 141 -1.12 -7.66 -29.63
CA GLY A 141 -2.35 -7.89 -30.39
C GLY A 141 -3.57 -8.25 -29.54
N ALA A 142 -3.51 -7.97 -28.23
CA ALA A 142 -4.65 -8.05 -27.33
C ALA A 142 -5.89 -7.37 -27.91
N ASP A 143 -7.04 -7.99 -27.68
CA ASP A 143 -8.35 -7.47 -28.01
C ASP A 143 -9.31 -7.71 -26.84
N LEU A 144 -10.57 -7.31 -27.02
CA LEU A 144 -11.60 -7.49 -25.99
C LEU A 144 -12.59 -8.61 -26.39
N GLU A 145 -12.11 -9.63 -27.10
CA GLU A 145 -12.79 -10.92 -27.28
C GLU A 145 -12.30 -11.89 -26.18
N PRO A 146 -13.18 -12.50 -25.36
CA PRO A 146 -12.73 -13.37 -24.27
C PRO A 146 -11.99 -14.62 -24.78
N ASP A 147 -10.77 -14.83 -24.31
CA ASP A 147 -9.96 -16.02 -24.61
C ASP A 147 -10.43 -17.26 -23.83
N LEU A 148 -10.90 -17.04 -22.60
CA LEU A 148 -11.38 -18.10 -21.72
C LEU A 148 -12.67 -17.69 -21.01
N ILE A 149 -13.66 -18.58 -21.08
CA ILE A 149 -14.95 -18.41 -20.39
C ILE A 149 -15.15 -19.58 -19.44
N ILE A 150 -15.24 -19.28 -18.14
CA ILE A 150 -15.47 -20.27 -17.08
C ILE A 150 -16.87 -20.08 -16.50
N PRO A 151 -17.83 -20.98 -16.79
CA PRO A 151 -19.11 -20.97 -16.10
C PRO A 151 -18.91 -21.17 -14.59
N LEU A 152 -19.54 -20.35 -13.73
CA LEU A 152 -19.39 -20.49 -12.28
C LEU A 152 -19.87 -21.86 -11.77
N ALA A 153 -20.85 -22.46 -12.45
CA ALA A 153 -21.33 -23.82 -12.18
C ALA A 153 -20.27 -24.92 -12.45
N SER A 154 -19.12 -24.58 -13.03
CA SER A 154 -17.97 -25.49 -13.14
C SER A 154 -16.98 -25.38 -11.98
N LEU A 155 -17.03 -24.28 -11.23
CA LEU A 155 -16.21 -24.01 -10.05
C LEU A 155 -16.88 -24.46 -8.73
N GLY A 156 -18.16 -24.86 -8.77
CA GLY A 156 -18.95 -25.37 -7.64
C GLY A 156 -20.08 -26.31 -8.09
N ASP A 157 -20.55 -27.21 -7.20
CA ASP A 157 -21.36 -28.43 -7.48
C ASP A 157 -22.41 -28.30 -8.62
N PRO A 158 -22.43 -29.24 -9.60
CA PRO A 158 -23.41 -29.29 -10.70
C PRO A 158 -24.89 -29.37 -10.30
N LEU A 159 -25.24 -29.49 -9.01
CA LEU A 159 -26.62 -29.56 -8.52
C LEU A 159 -27.33 -28.21 -8.31
N ALA A 160 -26.63 -27.07 -8.42
CA ALA A 160 -27.23 -25.75 -8.23
C ALA A 160 -27.16 -24.87 -9.50
N PRO A 161 -27.97 -25.16 -10.54
CA PRO A 161 -27.95 -24.40 -11.79
C PRO A 161 -28.44 -22.93 -11.68
N SER A 162 -28.62 -22.39 -10.47
CA SER A 162 -29.15 -21.04 -10.26
C SER A 162 -28.69 -20.32 -8.98
N LEU A 163 -27.79 -20.88 -8.17
CA LEU A 163 -27.43 -20.31 -6.85
C LEU A 163 -25.95 -20.41 -6.44
N CYS A 164 -25.08 -21.07 -7.21
CA CYS A 164 -23.65 -20.95 -6.96
C CYS A 164 -23.22 -19.53 -7.35
N GLU A 165 -22.90 -18.73 -6.35
CA GLU A 165 -22.43 -17.37 -6.52
C GLU A 165 -20.98 -17.32 -6.03
N LEU A 166 -20.06 -17.22 -6.98
CA LEU A 166 -18.67 -16.84 -6.74
C LEU A 166 -18.58 -15.34 -7.04
N ILE A 167 -18.18 -14.55 -6.07
CA ILE A 167 -17.97 -13.10 -6.18
C ILE A 167 -16.47 -12.88 -6.08
N ILE A 168 -15.83 -12.54 -7.21
CA ILE A 168 -14.41 -12.18 -7.21
C ILE A 168 -14.25 -10.83 -6.53
N GLU A 169 -13.27 -10.73 -5.64
CA GLU A 169 -13.03 -9.54 -4.83
C GLU A 169 -11.75 -8.83 -5.29
N GLU A 170 -10.60 -9.52 -5.32
CA GLU A 170 -9.30 -8.91 -5.61
C GLU A 170 -8.30 -9.90 -6.23
N ASN A 171 -7.37 -9.38 -7.04
CA ASN A 171 -6.14 -10.09 -7.43
C ASN A 171 -5.17 -10.05 -6.24
N ILE A 172 -4.85 -11.21 -5.67
CA ILE A 172 -3.99 -11.35 -4.49
C ILE A 172 -2.53 -11.64 -4.84
N GLY A 173 -2.16 -11.56 -6.12
CA GLY A 173 -0.82 -11.90 -6.62
C GLY A 173 -0.62 -13.40 -6.73
N ASP A 174 0.62 -13.82 -6.98
CA ASP A 174 1.00 -15.23 -7.10
C ASP A 174 1.29 -15.81 -5.72
N ILE A 175 0.25 -16.32 -5.06
CA ILE A 175 0.36 -16.82 -3.68
C ILE A 175 0.86 -18.27 -3.63
N ASN A 176 0.98 -18.94 -4.77
CA ASN A 176 1.42 -20.33 -4.87
C ASN A 176 2.75 -20.48 -5.65
N ASN A 177 3.38 -19.37 -6.04
CA ASN A 177 4.61 -19.28 -6.82
C ASN A 177 4.60 -20.13 -8.11
N ASP A 178 3.46 -20.18 -8.82
CA ASP A 178 3.33 -20.90 -10.10
C ASP A 178 3.55 -20.01 -11.34
N GLY A 179 3.76 -18.71 -11.12
CA GLY A 179 3.96 -17.68 -12.12
C GLY A 179 2.65 -17.08 -12.64
N CYS A 180 1.49 -17.43 -12.07
CA CYS A 180 0.20 -16.85 -12.40
C CYS A 180 -0.39 -16.14 -11.18
N ASP A 181 -1.00 -14.98 -11.41
CA ASP A 181 -1.75 -14.26 -10.39
C ASP A 181 -3.01 -15.03 -9.97
N ASP A 182 -3.33 -14.96 -8.67
CA ASP A 182 -4.46 -15.64 -8.05
C ASP A 182 -5.56 -14.66 -7.62
N ILE A 183 -6.80 -15.15 -7.54
CA ILE A 183 -7.97 -14.31 -7.25
C ILE A 183 -8.64 -14.79 -5.97
N ILE A 184 -8.83 -13.88 -5.01
CA ILE A 184 -9.66 -14.17 -3.84
C ILE A 184 -11.13 -13.86 -4.12
N ALA A 185 -12.01 -14.74 -3.64
CA ALA A 185 -13.44 -14.66 -3.92
C ALA A 185 -14.29 -15.13 -2.73
N LEU A 186 -15.51 -14.59 -2.66
CA LEU A 186 -16.56 -15.07 -1.77
C LEU A 186 -17.40 -16.12 -2.51
N HIS A 187 -17.54 -17.30 -1.91
CA HIS A 187 -18.32 -18.41 -2.43
C HIS A 187 -19.55 -18.67 -1.56
N ILE A 188 -20.75 -18.54 -2.15
CA ILE A 188 -22.02 -18.83 -1.48
C ILE A 188 -22.27 -20.34 -1.47
N THR A 189 -22.36 -20.93 -0.28
CA THR A 189 -22.56 -22.37 -0.14
C THR A 189 -23.99 -22.80 -0.55
N PRO A 190 -24.16 -23.96 -1.20
CA PRO A 190 -25.49 -24.41 -1.69
C PRO A 190 -26.53 -24.66 -0.59
N ASP A 191 -26.07 -24.95 0.63
CA ASP A 191 -26.93 -25.34 1.75
C ASP A 191 -27.66 -24.16 2.39
N SER A 192 -27.15 -22.93 2.23
CA SER A 192 -27.79 -21.72 2.76
C SER A 192 -27.23 -20.46 2.09
N PRO A 193 -28.08 -19.56 1.55
CA PRO A 193 -27.63 -18.29 0.97
C PRO A 193 -26.98 -17.34 1.99
N ARG A 194 -27.07 -17.66 3.29
CA ARG A 194 -26.46 -16.91 4.39
C ARG A 194 -25.14 -17.49 4.88
N VAL A 195 -24.70 -18.61 4.31
CA VAL A 195 -23.47 -19.29 4.70
C VAL A 195 -22.49 -19.19 3.53
N TRP A 196 -21.42 -18.46 3.74
CA TRP A 196 -20.43 -18.10 2.73
C TRP A 196 -19.09 -18.73 3.12
N SER A 197 -18.21 -18.85 2.14
CA SER A 197 -16.82 -19.26 2.31
C SER A 197 -15.91 -18.27 1.56
N VAL A 198 -14.67 -18.12 1.99
CA VAL A 198 -13.62 -17.43 1.24
C VAL A 198 -12.85 -18.52 0.50
N VAL A 199 -12.68 -18.33 -0.81
CA VAL A 199 -11.93 -19.24 -1.66
C VAL A 199 -10.89 -18.46 -2.45
N VAL A 200 -9.78 -19.11 -2.79
CA VAL A 200 -8.84 -18.65 -3.82
C VAL A 200 -9.18 -19.39 -5.11
N LEU A 201 -9.20 -18.68 -6.23
CA LEU A 201 -9.22 -19.21 -7.58
C LEU A 201 -7.81 -19.04 -8.16
N PHE A 202 -7.11 -20.14 -8.39
CA PHE A 202 -5.72 -20.09 -8.83
C PHE A 202 -5.57 -19.77 -10.32
N GLY A 203 -4.67 -18.86 -10.66
CA GLY A 203 -4.24 -18.59 -12.03
C GLY A 203 -3.68 -19.84 -12.73
N GLY A 204 -3.71 -19.85 -14.06
CA GLY A 204 -3.25 -20.94 -14.94
C GLY A 204 -4.04 -22.26 -14.88
N THR A 205 -4.38 -22.74 -13.69
CA THR A 205 -5.10 -23.99 -13.42
C THR A 205 -6.60 -23.79 -13.25
N TYR A 206 -7.02 -22.60 -12.82
CA TYR A 206 -8.41 -22.20 -12.57
C TYR A 206 -9.17 -23.12 -11.61
N HIS A 207 -8.46 -23.75 -10.68
CA HIS A 207 -9.05 -24.52 -9.60
C HIS A 207 -9.27 -23.64 -8.37
N THR A 208 -10.23 -24.02 -7.52
CA THR A 208 -10.52 -23.26 -6.30
C THR A 208 -10.12 -24.01 -5.04
N GLU A 209 -9.59 -23.29 -4.06
CA GLU A 209 -9.31 -23.81 -2.72
C GLU A 209 -9.99 -22.95 -1.64
N THR A 210 -10.53 -23.59 -0.60
CA THR A 210 -11.23 -22.90 0.48
C THR A 210 -10.26 -22.44 1.56
N VAL A 211 -10.25 -21.14 1.86
CA VAL A 211 -9.43 -20.52 2.92
C VAL A 211 -10.19 -20.48 4.25
N LEU A 212 -11.46 -20.03 4.20
CA LEU A 212 -12.33 -19.89 5.35
C LEU A 212 -13.71 -20.43 5.00
N GLU A 213 -14.18 -21.40 5.77
CA GLU A 213 -15.46 -22.07 5.50
C GLU A 213 -16.60 -21.61 6.42
N ASN A 214 -17.81 -21.64 5.89
CA ASN A 214 -19.06 -21.66 6.66
C ASN A 214 -19.29 -20.47 7.61
N PHE A 215 -18.92 -19.25 7.22
CA PHE A 215 -19.25 -18.05 7.98
C PHE A 215 -20.59 -17.45 7.54
N ILE A 216 -21.16 -16.61 8.41
CA ILE A 216 -22.42 -15.91 8.11
C ILE A 216 -22.12 -14.74 7.17
N GLU A 217 -22.90 -14.59 6.10
CA GLU A 217 -22.87 -13.42 5.19
C GLU A 217 -22.61 -12.10 5.95
N GLY A 218 -21.64 -11.32 5.48
CA GLY A 218 -21.21 -10.05 6.11
C GLY A 218 -20.28 -10.21 7.31
N SER A 219 -19.83 -11.43 7.64
CA SER A 219 -18.81 -11.64 8.69
C SER A 219 -17.38 -11.47 8.19
N VAL A 220 -17.12 -11.65 6.90
CA VAL A 220 -15.88 -11.17 6.26
C VAL A 220 -16.16 -9.76 5.78
N ILE A 221 -15.38 -8.79 6.23
CA ILE A 221 -15.60 -7.37 5.94
C ILE A 221 -14.52 -6.78 5.04
N ASN A 222 -13.38 -7.46 4.90
CA ASN A 222 -12.28 -7.09 4.02
C ASN A 222 -11.50 -8.35 3.65
N VAL A 223 -11.12 -8.42 2.40
CA VAL A 223 -10.03 -9.23 1.88
C VAL A 223 -9.11 -8.24 1.16
N SER A 224 -7.80 -8.38 1.33
CA SER A 224 -6.86 -7.50 0.64
C SER A 224 -5.58 -8.22 0.26
N ALA A 225 -5.11 -7.97 -0.96
CA ALA A 225 -3.71 -8.19 -1.29
C ALA A 225 -2.84 -7.30 -0.42
N VAL A 226 -1.70 -7.82 0.05
CA VAL A 226 -0.69 -7.02 0.77
C VAL A 226 0.72 -7.18 0.19
N GLY A 227 0.92 -8.05 -0.80
CA GLY A 227 2.22 -8.31 -1.40
C GLY A 227 3.10 -9.19 -0.52
N ASP A 228 4.40 -9.26 -0.80
CA ASP A 228 5.37 -10.04 -0.03
C ASP A 228 5.76 -9.30 1.26
N VAL A 229 4.89 -9.36 2.27
CA VAL A 229 5.11 -8.66 3.55
C VAL A 229 6.13 -9.37 4.44
N ASN A 230 6.52 -10.60 4.09
CA ASN A 230 7.38 -11.47 4.89
C ASN A 230 8.80 -11.64 4.31
N GLY A 231 9.02 -11.18 3.08
CA GLY A 231 10.29 -11.14 2.35
C GLY A 231 10.74 -12.49 1.78
N ASP A 232 9.83 -13.41 1.50
CA ASP A 232 10.13 -14.73 0.92
C ASP A 232 10.01 -14.79 -0.61
N GLY A 233 9.55 -13.71 -1.22
CA GLY A 233 9.36 -13.52 -2.65
C GLY A 233 8.03 -14.04 -3.20
N ILE A 234 7.06 -14.33 -2.33
CA ILE A 234 5.72 -14.82 -2.69
C ILE A 234 4.68 -13.87 -2.11
N ASP A 235 3.62 -13.60 -2.87
CA ASP A 235 2.59 -12.66 -2.41
C ASP A 235 1.78 -13.22 -1.23
N ASP A 236 1.42 -12.32 -0.31
CA ASP A 236 0.59 -12.59 0.85
C ASP A 236 -0.74 -11.80 0.78
N PHE A 237 -1.74 -12.25 1.55
CA PHE A 237 -3.03 -11.57 1.63
C PHE A 237 -3.64 -11.61 3.03
N VAL A 238 -4.56 -10.68 3.31
CA VAL A 238 -5.26 -10.59 4.59
C VAL A 238 -6.75 -10.89 4.47
N ILE A 239 -7.33 -11.43 5.55
CA ILE A 239 -8.77 -11.53 5.76
C ILE A 239 -9.14 -10.83 7.05
N GLY A 240 -10.02 -9.84 6.92
CA GLY A 240 -10.70 -9.14 8.00
C GLY A 240 -12.02 -9.81 8.38
N TYR A 241 -12.07 -10.40 9.57
CA TYR A 241 -13.23 -11.14 10.06
C TYR A 241 -13.88 -10.44 11.26
N LYS A 242 -15.19 -10.24 11.19
CA LYS A 242 -16.04 -9.61 12.22
C LYS A 242 -17.46 -10.21 12.20
N PRO A 243 -17.77 -11.20 13.05
CA PRO A 243 -19.08 -11.85 13.10
C PRO A 243 -20.23 -10.89 13.40
N LEU A 244 -21.30 -10.94 12.60
CA LEU A 244 -22.50 -10.11 12.80
C LEU A 244 -23.15 -10.25 14.19
N PHE A 245 -23.24 -11.48 14.71
CA PHE A 245 -23.91 -11.77 15.98
C PHE A 245 -22.96 -11.78 17.19
N ASN A 246 -21.67 -11.54 16.96
CA ASN A 246 -20.66 -11.37 18.00
C ASN A 246 -19.58 -10.38 17.52
N PRO A 247 -19.90 -9.09 17.36
CA PRO A 247 -19.01 -8.12 16.71
C PRO A 247 -17.74 -7.79 17.53
N ASN A 248 -17.62 -8.36 18.73
CA ASN A 248 -16.44 -8.27 19.57
C ASN A 248 -15.45 -9.42 19.32
N ASP A 249 -15.77 -10.38 18.46
CA ASP A 249 -14.92 -11.53 18.12
C ASP A 249 -14.33 -11.32 16.72
N PHE A 250 -13.55 -10.24 16.60
CA PHE A 250 -12.97 -9.81 15.33
C PHE A 250 -11.49 -10.17 15.24
N SER A 251 -10.99 -10.32 14.02
CA SER A 251 -9.56 -10.52 13.75
C SER A 251 -9.18 -9.99 12.38
N LEU A 252 -7.94 -9.52 12.26
CA LEU A 252 -7.26 -9.36 10.98
C LEU A 252 -6.19 -10.45 10.90
N THR A 253 -6.30 -11.34 9.92
CA THR A 253 -5.41 -12.49 9.76
C THR A 253 -4.68 -12.39 8.43
N LEU A 254 -3.35 -12.48 8.46
CA LEU A 254 -2.48 -12.58 7.30
C LEU A 254 -2.26 -14.05 6.95
N TYR A 255 -2.43 -14.40 5.69
CA TYR A 255 -2.18 -15.72 5.12
C TYR A 255 -0.95 -15.62 4.24
N TYR A 256 0.02 -16.51 4.46
CA TYR A 256 1.26 -16.49 3.71
C TYR A 256 1.13 -17.25 2.39
N GLY A 257 1.75 -16.72 1.33
CA GLY A 257 2.01 -17.46 0.11
C GLY A 257 2.99 -18.61 0.34
N ASN A 258 2.95 -19.63 -0.52
CA ASN A 258 3.83 -20.79 -0.40
C ASN A 258 4.34 -21.29 -1.76
N ASP A 259 5.53 -21.91 -1.78
CA ASP A 259 6.19 -22.36 -3.02
C ASP A 259 5.55 -23.63 -3.60
N GLY A 260 4.83 -23.49 -4.71
CA GLY A 260 4.23 -24.56 -5.52
C GLY A 260 2.92 -25.15 -4.98
N TYR A 261 2.35 -24.58 -3.92
CA TYR A 261 1.06 -24.93 -3.32
C TYR A 261 0.61 -23.77 -2.41
N PHE A 262 -0.60 -23.83 -1.86
CA PHE A 262 -1.05 -22.91 -0.81
C PHE A 262 -1.48 -23.71 0.44
N ASP A 263 -1.05 -23.32 1.64
CA ASP A 263 -1.55 -23.88 2.91
C ASP A 263 -2.32 -22.82 3.71
N PRO A 264 -3.66 -22.90 3.80
CA PRO A 264 -4.46 -21.95 4.59
C PRO A 264 -4.21 -22.02 6.11
N SER A 265 -3.35 -22.94 6.56
CA SER A 265 -2.86 -23.03 7.94
C SER A 265 -1.62 -22.17 8.18
N ASP A 266 -0.89 -21.77 7.13
CA ASP A 266 0.28 -20.91 7.23
C ASP A 266 -0.16 -19.44 7.28
N LYS A 267 -0.33 -18.95 8.51
CA LYS A 267 -0.94 -17.67 8.78
C LYS A 267 -0.56 -17.11 10.13
N VAL A 268 -0.75 -15.81 10.28
CA VAL A 268 -0.59 -15.10 11.54
C VAL A 268 -1.77 -14.17 11.78
N VAL A 269 -2.25 -14.13 13.03
CA VAL A 269 -3.24 -13.13 13.45
C VAL A 269 -2.47 -11.84 13.72
N LEU A 270 -2.69 -10.82 12.89
CA LEU A 270 -2.06 -9.52 13.04
C LEU A 270 -2.61 -8.80 14.28
N TYR A 271 -3.93 -8.86 14.47
CA TYR A 271 -4.58 -8.49 15.71
C TYR A 271 -5.96 -9.11 15.85
N ASP A 272 -6.45 -9.16 17.09
CA ASP A 272 -7.80 -9.57 17.45
C ASP A 272 -8.35 -8.71 18.61
N ASP A 273 -9.50 -9.10 19.14
CA ASP A 273 -10.13 -8.43 20.28
C ASP A 273 -9.33 -8.52 21.59
N SER A 274 -8.37 -9.44 21.67
CA SER A 274 -7.50 -9.61 22.84
C SER A 274 -6.27 -8.71 22.78
N THR A 275 -5.73 -8.46 21.59
CA THR A 275 -4.55 -7.60 21.37
C THR A 275 -4.93 -6.14 21.15
N GLU A 276 -6.00 -5.87 20.40
CA GLU A 276 -6.50 -4.53 20.07
C GLU A 276 -8.02 -4.40 20.33
N PRO A 277 -8.48 -4.40 21.60
CA PRO A 277 -9.89 -4.54 21.98
C PRO A 277 -10.83 -3.43 21.49
N TYR A 278 -10.29 -2.32 20.98
CA TYR A 278 -11.06 -1.19 20.46
C TYR A 278 -11.04 -1.12 18.93
N ASN A 279 -10.15 -1.87 18.27
CA ASN A 279 -9.97 -1.85 16.82
C ASN A 279 -10.89 -2.85 16.11
N ASN A 280 -12.20 -2.66 16.23
CA ASN A 280 -13.18 -3.56 15.60
C ASN A 280 -13.37 -3.32 14.09
N TYR A 281 -12.36 -2.78 13.40
CA TYR A 281 -12.30 -2.57 11.96
C TYR A 281 -11.09 -3.32 11.38
N PRO A 282 -11.16 -4.66 11.29
CA PRO A 282 -10.09 -5.49 10.70
C PRO A 282 -9.94 -5.21 9.20
N PHE A 283 -9.28 -4.09 8.87
CA PHE A 283 -8.97 -3.65 7.51
C PHE A 283 -7.47 -3.49 7.35
N ALA A 284 -6.96 -4.04 6.26
CA ALA A 284 -5.64 -3.71 5.75
C ALA A 284 -5.67 -3.52 4.23
N PHE A 285 -4.70 -2.76 3.73
CA PHE A 285 -4.50 -2.51 2.30
C PHE A 285 -3.00 -2.52 2.00
N GLY A 286 -2.56 -3.32 1.02
CA GLY A 286 -1.18 -3.27 0.55
C GLY A 286 -0.81 -1.89 0.01
N ILE A 287 0.43 -1.46 0.25
CA ILE A 287 0.97 -0.19 -0.24
C ILE A 287 2.35 -0.33 -0.90
N GLY A 288 2.74 -1.57 -1.21
CA GLY A 288 4.08 -1.91 -1.70
C GLY A 288 5.18 -1.64 -0.67
N ASP A 289 6.44 -1.81 -1.06
CA ASP A 289 7.61 -1.46 -0.26
C ASP A 289 7.75 0.08 -0.11
N PHE A 290 7.08 0.64 0.89
CA PHE A 290 6.96 2.07 1.14
C PHE A 290 8.26 2.65 1.72
N ASN A 291 9.08 1.82 2.39
CA ASN A 291 10.32 2.22 3.03
C ASN A 291 11.60 1.77 2.29
N GLY A 292 11.48 0.94 1.26
CA GLY A 292 12.56 0.37 0.45
C GLY A 292 13.42 -0.67 1.19
N ASP A 293 12.87 -1.42 2.13
CA ASP A 293 13.58 -2.45 2.90
C ASP A 293 13.47 -3.86 2.31
N GLY A 294 12.73 -4.00 1.22
CA GLY A 294 12.53 -5.25 0.48
C GLY A 294 11.38 -6.11 1.01
N TYR A 295 10.53 -5.56 1.87
CA TYR A 295 9.28 -6.16 2.29
C TYR A 295 8.14 -5.24 1.85
N ASP A 296 7.03 -5.80 1.36
CA ASP A 296 5.86 -4.98 1.12
C ASP A 296 5.24 -4.52 2.46
N ASP A 297 4.74 -3.29 2.45
CA ASP A 297 4.11 -2.65 3.60
C ASP A 297 2.60 -2.59 3.42
N TYR A 298 1.87 -2.35 4.51
CA TYR A 298 0.41 -2.26 4.46
C TYR A 298 -0.16 -1.19 5.37
N LEU A 299 -1.22 -0.55 4.92
CA LEU A 299 -2.03 0.37 5.71
C LEU A 299 -3.00 -0.42 6.59
N SER A 300 -3.05 -0.18 7.89
CA SER A 300 -4.05 -0.77 8.80
C SER A 300 -4.82 0.28 9.58
N PHE A 301 -6.07 -0.03 9.93
CA PHE A 301 -6.84 0.80 10.87
C PHE A 301 -6.27 0.68 12.28
N TRP A 302 -6.38 1.73 13.11
CA TRP A 302 -6.09 1.65 14.54
C TRP A 302 -7.10 2.43 15.37
N VAL A 303 -7.33 1.97 16.60
CA VAL A 303 -8.20 2.62 17.59
C VAL A 303 -7.59 2.48 18.99
N ASP A 304 -7.12 3.57 19.59
CA ASP A 304 -6.49 3.50 20.93
C ASP A 304 -7.52 3.53 22.06
N THR A 305 -8.62 4.27 21.90
CA THR A 305 -9.65 4.35 22.94
C THR A 305 -11.06 4.44 22.35
N PRO A 306 -12.11 4.05 23.11
CA PRO A 306 -13.51 4.18 22.69
C PRO A 306 -13.98 5.63 22.41
N ALA A 307 -13.13 6.63 22.65
CA ALA A 307 -13.50 8.03 22.76
C ALA A 307 -12.95 8.90 21.60
N ILE A 308 -13.04 8.40 20.36
CA ILE A 308 -12.81 9.15 19.10
C ILE A 308 -11.34 9.23 18.62
N ASP A 309 -10.40 8.47 19.19
CA ASP A 309 -9.00 8.43 18.71
C ASP A 309 -8.81 7.20 17.81
N TYR A 310 -9.05 7.41 16.52
CA TYR A 310 -8.92 6.42 15.47
C TYR A 310 -8.19 7.03 14.27
N GLY A 311 -7.53 6.18 13.50
CA GLY A 311 -6.85 6.61 12.29
C GLY A 311 -6.28 5.43 11.53
N PHE A 312 -5.25 5.72 10.73
CA PHE A 312 -4.52 4.73 9.97
C PHE A 312 -3.05 4.73 10.37
N LYS A 313 -2.44 3.56 10.30
CA LYS A 313 -1.01 3.33 10.48
C LYS A 313 -0.49 2.60 9.27
N ILE A 314 0.70 2.96 8.81
CA ILE A 314 1.47 2.05 7.95
C ILE A 314 2.16 1.07 8.90
N LYS A 315 1.95 -0.22 8.63
CA LYS A 315 2.63 -1.33 9.24
C LYS A 315 3.69 -1.77 8.23
N LEU A 316 4.95 -1.78 8.68
CA LEU A 316 6.03 -2.17 7.80
C LEU A 316 6.07 -3.70 7.69
N GLY A 317 6.41 -4.22 6.51
CA GLY A 317 6.69 -5.64 6.31
C GLY A 317 7.86 -6.11 7.17
N SER A 318 7.90 -7.39 7.51
CA SER A 318 8.99 -7.97 8.29
C SER A 318 8.91 -9.49 8.40
N SER A 319 10.07 -10.14 8.44
CA SER A 319 10.22 -11.55 8.86
C SER A 319 9.77 -11.86 10.30
N THR A 320 9.37 -10.87 11.10
CA THR A 320 8.94 -11.03 12.51
C THR A 320 7.50 -10.60 12.77
N LEU A 321 6.63 -10.56 11.74
CA LEU A 321 5.21 -10.26 11.91
C LEU A 321 4.56 -11.13 13.02
N PRO A 322 3.68 -10.55 13.84
CA PRO A 322 3.10 -9.21 13.76
C PRO A 322 3.91 -8.12 14.50
N GLU A 323 5.10 -8.43 15.03
CA GLU A 323 5.95 -7.46 15.73
C GLU A 323 6.76 -6.60 14.75
N SER A 324 6.10 -5.96 13.79
CA SER A 324 6.73 -5.05 12.85
C SER A 324 6.73 -3.59 13.34
N PRO A 325 7.66 -2.75 12.85
CA PRO A 325 7.58 -1.32 13.09
C PRO A 325 6.33 -0.73 12.43
N GLU A 326 5.86 0.39 12.99
CA GLU A 326 4.68 1.10 12.50
C GLU A 326 4.94 2.60 12.52
N LEU A 327 4.24 3.32 11.65
CA LEU A 327 4.21 4.78 11.63
C LEU A 327 2.75 5.27 11.52
N ASN A 328 2.46 6.38 12.18
CA ASN A 328 1.13 7.00 12.12
C ASN A 328 1.01 7.81 10.84
N ILE A 329 -0.15 7.73 10.18
CA ILE A 329 -0.46 8.64 9.09
C ILE A 329 -1.24 9.83 9.62
N ASP A 330 -0.76 11.02 9.25
CA ASP A 330 -1.42 12.28 9.53
C ASP A 330 -2.60 12.49 8.56
N MET A 331 -3.80 12.17 9.06
CA MET A 331 -5.09 12.45 8.39
C MET A 331 -5.75 13.76 8.86
N THR A 332 -5.04 14.63 9.59
CA THR A 332 -5.61 15.79 10.32
C THR A 332 -6.26 16.87 9.41
N PRO A 333 -7.12 17.78 9.96
CA PRO A 333 -8.40 18.17 9.38
C PRO A 333 -8.38 19.20 8.24
N TRP A 334 -7.21 19.64 7.76
CA TRP A 334 -7.14 20.47 6.54
C TRP A 334 -7.45 19.67 5.28
N THR A 335 -7.56 18.35 5.42
CA THR A 335 -7.86 17.44 4.34
C THR A 335 -9.36 17.15 4.18
N GLU A 336 -10.23 17.44 5.16
CA GLU A 336 -11.64 16.99 5.10
C GLU A 336 -11.79 15.51 4.60
N LEU A 337 -10.75 14.66 4.66
CA LEU A 337 -10.76 13.30 4.12
C LEU A 337 -11.40 12.45 5.22
N ILE A 338 -12.69 12.18 5.10
CA ILE A 338 -13.53 11.47 6.08
C ILE A 338 -13.36 9.96 5.86
N GLY A 339 -12.12 9.50 5.98
CA GLY A 339 -11.73 8.11 6.23
C GLY A 339 -11.84 7.11 5.09
N VAL A 340 -10.89 6.18 5.10
CA VAL A 340 -10.61 5.15 4.08
C VAL A 340 -11.53 3.94 4.24
N TRP A 341 -12.76 4.14 4.77
CA TRP A 341 -13.62 3.07 5.31
C TRP A 341 -14.16 2.09 4.26
N TYR A 342 -14.16 2.51 2.99
CA TYR A 342 -14.67 1.77 1.83
C TYR A 342 -13.95 2.19 0.54
N GLN A 343 -12.75 2.79 0.66
CA GLN A 343 -12.05 3.40 -0.46
C GLN A 343 -10.66 2.82 -0.51
N GLU A 344 -10.44 2.00 -1.52
CA GLU A 344 -9.22 1.23 -1.67
C GLU A 344 -8.04 2.20 -1.89
N VAL A 345 -7.01 2.00 -1.08
CA VAL A 345 -5.71 2.64 -1.22
C VAL A 345 -5.07 2.10 -2.49
N SER A 346 -4.25 2.91 -3.13
CA SER A 346 -3.39 2.43 -4.22
C SER A 346 -1.99 2.96 -4.02
N PHE A 347 -1.06 2.33 -4.71
CA PHE A 347 0.35 2.63 -4.58
C PHE A 347 1.03 2.52 -5.94
N GLY A 348 2.21 3.12 -6.02
CA GLY A 348 3.03 3.26 -7.22
C GLY A 348 4.17 4.24 -6.95
N ASP A 349 5.11 4.40 -7.87
CA ASP A 349 6.21 5.35 -7.79
C ASP A 349 5.88 6.62 -8.59
N PHE A 350 5.16 7.57 -7.96
CA PHE A 350 4.71 8.80 -8.64
C PHE A 350 5.86 9.78 -8.91
N ASN A 351 7.02 9.57 -8.31
CA ASN A 351 8.14 10.50 -8.33
C ASN A 351 9.43 9.91 -8.97
N GLY A 352 9.46 8.60 -9.20
CA GLY A 352 10.54 7.85 -9.86
C GLY A 352 11.77 7.65 -8.98
N ASP A 353 11.62 7.60 -7.66
CA ASP A 353 12.73 7.39 -6.72
C ASP A 353 12.97 5.93 -6.32
N GLY A 354 12.12 5.02 -6.79
CA GLY A 354 12.21 3.59 -6.56
C GLY A 354 11.61 3.12 -5.23
N TYR A 355 10.85 3.98 -4.55
CA TYR A 355 10.06 3.61 -3.37
C TYR A 355 8.58 3.61 -3.74
N SER A 356 7.79 2.73 -3.13
CA SER A 356 6.34 2.79 -3.30
C SER A 356 5.80 4.03 -2.58
N ASP A 357 4.99 4.82 -3.25
CA ASP A 357 4.21 5.91 -2.67
C ASP A 357 2.76 5.43 -2.47
N MET A 358 2.00 6.13 -1.61
CA MET A 358 0.61 5.76 -1.27
C MET A 358 -0.36 6.87 -1.64
N ILE A 359 -1.45 6.53 -2.33
CA ILE A 359 -2.53 7.45 -2.71
C ILE A 359 -3.91 6.94 -2.28
N THR A 360 -4.75 7.84 -1.78
CA THR A 360 -6.16 7.54 -1.46
C THR A 360 -7.06 8.73 -1.81
N SER A 361 -8.37 8.48 -1.95
CA SER A 361 -9.35 9.51 -2.24
C SER A 361 -10.64 9.36 -1.47
N ASP A 362 -11.25 10.50 -1.13
CA ASP A 362 -12.54 10.58 -0.46
C ASP A 362 -13.50 11.51 -1.20
N HIS A 363 -14.52 10.93 -1.84
CA HIS A 363 -15.60 11.62 -2.54
C HIS A 363 -16.55 12.42 -1.63
N GLU A 364 -16.64 12.13 -0.34
CA GLU A 364 -17.45 12.87 0.64
C GLU A 364 -16.75 14.13 1.14
N SER A 365 -15.43 14.22 0.93
CA SER A 365 -14.59 15.35 1.34
C SER A 365 -15.16 16.69 0.87
N GLY A 366 -15.15 17.68 1.76
CA GLY A 366 -15.61 19.04 1.48
C GLY A 366 -17.08 19.17 1.10
N PHE A 367 -17.95 18.36 1.72
CA PHE A 367 -19.38 18.25 1.43
C PHE A 367 -19.64 17.69 0.02
N TRP A 368 -19.17 16.46 -0.24
CA TRP A 368 -19.36 15.75 -1.52
C TRP A 368 -18.64 16.36 -2.73
N LYS A 369 -17.63 17.21 -2.48
CA LYS A 369 -16.79 17.75 -3.56
C LYS A 369 -15.77 16.71 -4.00
N GLY A 370 -15.25 15.97 -3.03
CA GLY A 370 -14.18 15.03 -3.23
C GLY A 370 -12.80 15.64 -3.04
N ALA A 371 -11.84 14.81 -2.64
CA ALA A 371 -10.42 15.13 -2.61
C ALA A 371 -9.59 13.84 -2.65
N ALA A 372 -8.30 13.96 -2.94
CA ALA A 372 -7.34 12.88 -2.78
C ALA A 372 -6.09 13.34 -2.03
N GLY A 373 -5.41 12.39 -1.40
CA GLY A 373 -4.15 12.59 -0.70
C GLY A 373 -3.09 11.62 -1.20
N LEU A 374 -1.86 12.12 -1.34
CA LEU A 374 -0.66 11.37 -1.70
C LEU A 374 0.37 11.54 -0.58
N TRP A 375 0.99 10.43 -0.20
CA TRP A 375 2.09 10.31 0.74
C TRP A 375 3.25 9.64 0.01
N LEU A 376 4.43 10.26 0.06
CA LEU A 376 5.60 9.74 -0.61
C LEU A 376 6.33 8.73 0.28
N GLY A 377 6.75 7.64 -0.34
CA GLY A 377 7.63 6.65 0.26
C GLY A 377 9.04 7.19 0.43
N GLY A 378 9.90 6.35 1.00
CA GLY A 378 11.31 6.67 1.13
C GLY A 378 11.96 5.97 2.32
N PRO A 379 13.29 6.08 2.46
CA PRO A 379 14.04 5.32 3.46
C PRO A 379 13.70 5.68 4.91
N ASN A 380 12.99 6.79 5.14
CA ASN A 380 12.49 7.22 6.45
C ASN A 380 11.14 7.93 6.26
N PRO A 381 10.06 7.19 5.96
CA PRO A 381 8.76 7.81 5.76
C PRO A 381 8.26 8.41 7.07
N ASN A 382 7.61 9.56 6.99
CA ASN A 382 7.14 10.32 8.17
C ASN A 382 5.62 10.26 8.38
N GLY A 383 4.88 9.67 7.44
CA GLY A 383 3.41 9.55 7.46
C GLY A 383 2.65 10.87 7.27
N VAL A 384 3.31 11.96 6.87
CA VAL A 384 2.69 13.26 6.64
C VAL A 384 2.24 13.39 5.19
N LEU A 385 1.07 14.01 4.99
CA LEU A 385 0.53 14.22 3.65
C LEU A 385 1.43 15.14 2.81
N ASP A 386 1.87 14.66 1.65
CA ASP A 386 2.77 15.38 0.74
C ASP A 386 2.04 16.17 -0.34
N LEU A 387 0.91 15.67 -0.82
CA LEU A 387 0.09 16.36 -1.80
C LEU A 387 -1.39 16.11 -1.57
N ARG A 388 -2.14 17.21 -1.50
CA ARG A 388 -3.60 17.19 -1.59
C ARG A 388 -4.03 17.52 -3.01
N ILE A 389 -4.71 16.58 -3.67
CA ILE A 389 -5.32 16.78 -4.97
C ILE A 389 -6.78 17.19 -4.76
N THR A 390 -7.22 18.22 -5.48
CA THR A 390 -8.59 18.74 -5.41
C THR A 390 -9.26 18.61 -6.75
N PRO A 391 -10.59 18.45 -6.79
CA PRO A 391 -11.33 18.31 -8.04
C PRO A 391 -11.11 19.53 -8.95
N PRO A 392 -11.03 19.33 -10.28
CA PRO A 392 -10.96 20.44 -11.23
C PRO A 392 -12.17 21.37 -11.11
N ASN A 393 -13.30 20.84 -10.64
CA ASN A 393 -14.51 21.59 -10.36
C ASN A 393 -15.03 21.35 -8.93
N PRO A 394 -15.00 22.36 -8.03
CA PRO A 394 -15.25 22.19 -6.60
C PRO A 394 -16.74 22.21 -6.21
N TYR A 395 -17.66 21.84 -7.11
CA TYR A 395 -19.08 21.74 -6.75
C TYR A 395 -19.38 20.37 -6.13
N SER A 396 -20.28 20.34 -5.14
CA SER A 396 -20.64 19.16 -4.34
C SER A 396 -21.33 18.01 -5.10
N ASN A 397 -21.58 18.20 -6.40
CA ASN A 397 -22.22 17.23 -7.28
C ASN A 397 -21.23 16.63 -8.27
N TYR A 398 -19.92 16.76 -8.03
CA TYR A 398 -18.85 16.13 -8.81
C TYR A 398 -18.29 14.88 -8.14
N GLN A 399 -18.42 14.73 -6.81
CA GLN A 399 -18.04 13.51 -6.06
C GLN A 399 -16.71 12.90 -6.53
N PHE A 400 -15.69 13.73 -6.64
CA PHE A 400 -14.36 13.35 -7.12
C PHE A 400 -13.67 12.36 -6.17
N GLY A 401 -13.01 11.33 -6.68
CA GLY A 401 -12.38 10.33 -5.83
C GLY A 401 -13.37 9.28 -5.32
N TRP A 402 -14.33 8.90 -6.16
CA TRP A 402 -15.22 7.78 -5.88
C TRP A 402 -14.53 6.46 -6.26
N GLY A 403 -14.47 5.50 -5.32
CA GLY A 403 -13.82 4.20 -5.52
C GLY A 403 -12.29 4.25 -5.39
N ARG A 404 -11.63 3.13 -5.73
CA ARG A 404 -10.16 3.02 -5.79
C ARG A 404 -9.57 3.97 -6.83
N PRO A 405 -8.55 4.78 -6.49
CA PRO A 405 -7.70 5.44 -7.48
C PRO A 405 -7.01 4.38 -8.34
N THR A 406 -6.98 4.54 -9.65
CA THR A 406 -6.30 3.56 -10.53
C THR A 406 -4.95 4.13 -10.93
N VAL A 407 -3.87 3.39 -10.68
CA VAL A 407 -2.47 3.86 -10.76
C VAL A 407 -1.73 3.10 -11.86
N GLY A 408 -0.91 3.80 -12.63
CA GLY A 408 -0.03 3.24 -13.68
C GLY A 408 0.54 4.36 -14.56
N ASP A 409 1.62 4.12 -15.31
CA ASP A 409 2.24 5.10 -16.22
C ASP A 409 1.44 5.21 -17.54
N PHE A 410 0.31 5.90 -17.49
CA PHE A 410 -0.58 6.04 -18.64
C PHE A 410 0.02 6.90 -19.76
N ASN A 411 0.89 7.86 -19.42
CA ASN A 411 1.43 8.82 -20.39
C ASN A 411 2.83 8.43 -20.92
N GLY A 412 3.47 7.43 -20.31
CA GLY A 412 4.75 6.87 -20.73
C GLY A 412 5.96 7.74 -20.39
N ASP A 413 5.87 8.58 -19.34
CA ASP A 413 6.98 9.43 -18.91
C ASP A 413 7.88 8.79 -17.83
N GLY A 414 7.55 7.57 -17.40
CA GLY A 414 8.29 6.79 -16.42
C GLY A 414 7.97 7.14 -14.97
N TYR A 415 6.87 7.85 -14.72
CA TYR A 415 6.31 8.09 -13.39
C TYR A 415 4.89 7.53 -13.35
N ASP A 416 4.50 6.91 -12.25
CA ASP A 416 3.12 6.46 -12.14
C ASP A 416 2.16 7.65 -12.15
N ASP A 417 1.06 7.51 -12.89
CA ASP A 417 -0.05 8.45 -12.95
C ASP A 417 -1.24 7.93 -12.12
N VAL A 418 -2.30 8.73 -11.97
CA VAL A 418 -3.50 8.31 -11.25
C VAL A 418 -4.79 8.78 -11.91
N ALA A 419 -5.75 7.86 -12.04
CA ALA A 419 -7.10 8.11 -12.52
C ALA A 419 -8.13 8.12 -11.36
N PHE A 420 -8.85 9.24 -11.20
CA PHE A 420 -9.92 9.41 -10.21
C PHE A 420 -11.29 9.51 -10.86
N CYS A 421 -12.29 8.88 -10.23
CA CYS A 421 -13.66 8.90 -10.74
C CYS A 421 -14.55 9.93 -10.06
N ALA A 422 -15.51 10.42 -10.84
CA ALA A 422 -16.51 11.40 -10.47
C ALA A 422 -17.84 11.00 -11.12
N PRO A 423 -18.48 9.89 -10.68
CA PRO A 423 -19.63 9.29 -11.37
C PRO A 423 -20.88 10.18 -11.36
N GLN A 424 -21.05 11.02 -10.33
CA GLN A 424 -22.06 12.06 -10.32
C GLN A 424 -21.42 13.36 -10.80
N SER A 425 -21.89 13.92 -11.92
CA SER A 425 -21.35 15.14 -12.49
C SER A 425 -22.36 15.85 -13.43
N SER A 426 -23.25 16.70 -12.91
CA SER A 426 -23.92 17.76 -13.70
C SER A 426 -24.74 18.71 -12.82
N HIS A 427 -24.87 19.96 -13.26
CA HIS A 427 -25.78 20.95 -12.67
C HIS A 427 -27.20 20.79 -13.25
N GLY A 428 -28.19 20.59 -12.37
CA GLY A 428 -29.60 20.96 -12.64
C GLY A 428 -30.56 19.85 -13.10
N THR A 429 -30.13 18.60 -13.24
CA THR A 429 -31.00 17.42 -13.48
C THR A 429 -30.46 16.19 -12.76
N THR A 430 -31.31 15.19 -12.51
CA THR A 430 -31.02 13.98 -11.72
C THR A 430 -30.33 12.84 -12.50
N ASN A 431 -29.66 13.13 -13.63
CA ASN A 431 -29.01 12.13 -14.48
C ASN A 431 -27.60 12.62 -14.86
N TYR A 432 -26.56 11.81 -14.63
CA TYR A 432 -25.15 12.23 -14.75
C TYR A 432 -24.35 11.35 -15.71
N ARG A 433 -23.48 11.96 -16.52
CA ARG A 433 -22.56 11.22 -17.42
C ARG A 433 -21.38 10.61 -16.67
N GLY A 434 -20.92 11.28 -15.62
CA GLY A 434 -19.70 10.94 -14.89
C GLY A 434 -18.43 11.42 -15.61
N TRP A 435 -17.35 11.52 -14.86
CA TRP A 435 -16.00 11.80 -15.36
C TRP A 435 -14.96 10.87 -14.74
N VAL A 436 -13.88 10.69 -15.49
CA VAL A 436 -12.60 10.16 -15.01
C VAL A 436 -11.55 11.25 -15.27
N TYR A 437 -10.76 11.59 -14.24
CA TYR A 437 -9.70 12.59 -14.30
C TYR A 437 -8.36 11.93 -14.09
N ILE A 438 -7.42 12.13 -15.00
CA ILE A 438 -6.09 11.53 -14.97
C ILE A 438 -5.06 12.61 -14.63
N TYR A 439 -4.31 12.39 -13.56
CA TYR A 439 -3.26 13.28 -13.07
C TYR A 439 -1.90 12.62 -13.22
N ALA A 440 -0.93 13.37 -13.76
CA ALA A 440 0.39 12.84 -14.02
C ALA A 440 1.34 12.91 -12.82
N GLY A 441 2.09 11.83 -12.61
CA GLY A 441 3.28 11.79 -11.75
C GLY A 441 4.35 12.79 -12.21
N ASN A 442 5.36 13.03 -11.37
CA ASN A 442 6.56 13.75 -11.77
C ASN A 442 7.65 13.73 -10.70
N ALA A 443 8.91 13.78 -11.15
CA ALA A 443 10.10 13.92 -10.30
C ALA A 443 10.22 15.23 -9.49
N GLN A 444 9.25 16.15 -9.53
CA GLN A 444 9.26 17.32 -8.65
C GLN A 444 8.47 17.10 -7.37
N LEU A 445 7.70 16.01 -7.28
CA LEU A 445 7.15 15.52 -6.03
C LEU A 445 8.31 15.20 -5.08
N THR A 446 8.26 15.77 -3.88
CA THR A 446 9.27 15.61 -2.84
C THR A 446 8.59 15.67 -1.50
N ASP A 447 9.12 14.97 -0.50
CA ASP A 447 8.69 15.17 0.88
C ASP A 447 8.85 16.65 1.24
N THR A 448 7.72 17.30 1.50
CA THR A 448 7.67 18.76 1.71
C THR A 448 7.80 19.13 3.18
N THR A 449 7.77 18.12 4.05
CA THR A 449 8.03 18.36 5.44
C THR A 449 9.51 18.68 5.60
N VAL A 450 9.78 19.89 6.05
CA VAL A 450 11.00 20.09 6.82
C VAL A 450 10.78 19.29 8.09
N ALA A 451 11.41 18.13 8.16
CA ALA A 451 11.69 17.46 9.42
C ALA A 451 11.94 18.53 10.49
N ASN A 452 10.99 18.74 11.38
CA ASN A 452 11.29 19.35 12.67
C ASN A 452 11.87 18.27 13.60
N ASP A 453 12.34 17.18 13.01
CA ASP A 453 13.20 16.22 13.61
C ASP A 453 14.45 16.99 14.05
N GLU A 454 14.56 17.18 15.37
CA GLU A 454 15.72 16.54 15.98
C GLU A 454 15.76 15.15 15.34
N ASN A 455 16.65 14.95 14.36
CA ASN A 455 16.97 13.61 13.89
C ASN A 455 16.87 12.75 15.13
N VAL A 456 15.89 11.84 15.19
CA VAL A 456 15.99 10.75 16.13
C VAL A 456 17.15 10.00 15.53
N ILE A 457 18.36 10.44 15.90
CA ILE A 457 19.59 9.74 15.68
C ILE A 457 19.24 8.40 16.28
N GLN A 458 18.98 7.39 15.45
CA GLN A 458 18.95 6.00 15.87
C GLN A 458 20.05 5.91 16.92
N ALA A 459 19.67 5.70 18.19
CA ALA A 459 20.55 5.96 19.31
C ALA A 459 21.87 5.30 18.97
N THR A 460 22.89 6.11 18.64
CA THR A 460 24.04 5.56 17.93
C THR A 460 24.64 4.60 18.91
N LEU A 461 24.64 3.29 18.58
CA LEU A 461 25.12 2.29 19.51
C LEU A 461 26.46 2.79 20.04
N PRO A 462 26.59 2.95 21.36
CA PRO A 462 27.72 3.68 21.90
C PRO A 462 29.02 3.04 21.40
N ARG A 463 29.91 3.85 20.83
CA ARG A 463 31.18 3.35 20.31
C ARG A 463 32.24 3.49 21.38
N LEU A 464 32.82 2.37 21.79
CA LEU A 464 33.94 2.36 22.72
C LEU A 464 35.23 2.67 21.95
N ASN A 465 36.04 3.56 22.50
CA ASN A 465 37.39 3.83 22.05
C ASN A 465 38.36 3.62 23.21
N ILE A 466 39.48 2.94 22.93
CA ILE A 466 40.57 2.72 23.89
C ILE A 466 41.78 3.50 23.41
N PHE A 467 42.39 4.28 24.31
CA PHE A 467 43.55 5.10 24.00
C PHE A 467 44.70 4.89 24.98
N PRO A 468 45.95 4.90 24.49
CA PRO A 468 46.34 5.01 23.08
C PRO A 468 46.08 3.71 22.31
N ASN A 469 45.77 3.82 21.01
CA ASN A 469 45.61 2.68 20.12
C ASN A 469 46.18 3.05 18.74
N PRO A 470 47.26 2.39 18.25
CA PRO A 470 48.00 1.32 18.91
C PRO A 470 48.75 1.76 20.19
N ALA A 471 48.87 0.89 21.18
CA ALA A 471 49.59 1.12 22.44
C ALA A 471 50.98 0.47 22.44
N ASP A 472 51.94 1.09 23.15
CA ASP A 472 53.23 0.47 23.50
C ASP A 472 53.05 -0.52 24.64
N LYS A 473 53.67 -1.71 24.57
CA LYS A 473 53.65 -2.70 25.65
C LYS A 473 54.11 -2.19 27.02
N ASN A 474 54.88 -1.10 27.09
CA ASN A 474 55.40 -0.51 28.32
C ASN A 474 54.50 0.57 28.91
N LEU A 475 53.33 0.82 28.32
CA LEU A 475 52.40 1.83 28.81
C LEU A 475 51.87 1.51 30.21
N HIS A 476 51.67 2.55 31.04
CA HIS A 476 51.23 2.39 32.43
C HIS A 476 49.82 2.94 32.71
N GLN A 477 49.20 3.59 31.72
CA GLN A 477 47.90 4.22 31.89
C GLN A 477 47.05 4.07 30.63
N TRP A 478 45.82 3.58 30.80
CA TRP A 478 44.89 3.31 29.71
C TRP A 478 43.63 4.13 29.89
N ASN A 479 43.16 4.73 28.81
CA ASN A 479 41.95 5.53 28.82
C ASN A 479 40.89 4.90 27.93
N TYR A 480 39.63 5.09 28.31
CA TYR A 480 38.49 4.78 27.47
C TYR A 480 37.64 6.03 27.28
N TYR A 481 36.97 6.08 26.13
CA TYR A 481 35.96 7.05 25.79
C TYR A 481 34.81 6.34 25.07
N LEU A 482 33.57 6.63 25.45
CA LEU A 482 32.35 6.17 24.81
C LEU A 482 31.76 7.35 24.02
N GLU A 483 31.68 7.19 22.71
CA GLU A 483 30.90 8.05 21.83
C GLU A 483 29.45 7.58 21.83
N GLY A 484 28.49 8.50 21.84
CA GLY A 484 27.05 8.18 21.88
C GLY A 484 26.45 8.13 23.28
N ASP A 485 25.17 7.80 23.35
CA ASP A 485 24.41 7.73 24.61
C ASP A 485 24.44 6.34 25.23
N LEU A 486 24.49 6.32 26.57
CA LEU A 486 24.40 5.09 27.34
C LEU A 486 22.92 4.71 27.49
N PRO A 487 22.56 3.43 27.40
CA PRO A 487 21.19 2.98 27.64
C PRO A 487 20.67 3.40 29.02
N SER A 488 19.36 3.56 29.15
CA SER A 488 18.70 3.80 30.44
C SER A 488 18.98 2.66 31.44
N GLY A 489 19.27 2.99 32.71
CA GLY A 489 19.41 1.98 33.77
C GLY A 489 20.79 1.32 33.92
N VAL A 490 21.85 1.95 33.41
CA VAL A 490 23.23 1.47 33.54
C VAL A 490 23.66 1.32 35.01
N LYS A 491 24.17 0.13 35.37
CA LYS A 491 24.58 -0.23 36.74
C LYS A 491 25.80 -1.14 36.69
N ASN A 492 26.68 -1.05 37.69
CA ASN A 492 27.85 -1.93 37.85
C ASN A 492 28.76 -2.00 36.59
N SER A 493 29.03 -0.85 35.96
CA SER A 493 29.76 -0.78 34.69
C SER A 493 31.22 -1.21 34.81
N ARG A 494 31.75 -1.85 33.77
CA ARG A 494 33.16 -2.27 33.68
C ARG A 494 33.67 -2.32 32.24
N ILE A 495 34.99 -2.28 32.07
CA ILE A 495 35.67 -2.60 30.81
C ILE A 495 36.22 -4.02 30.89
N ASP A 496 35.69 -4.90 30.05
CA ASP A 496 36.16 -6.28 29.89
C ASP A 496 37.12 -6.37 28.70
N ILE A 497 38.29 -7.02 28.90
CA ILE A 497 39.31 -7.21 27.86
C ILE A 497 39.36 -8.69 27.48
N TYR A 498 39.27 -8.99 26.19
CA TYR A 498 39.27 -10.33 25.62
C TYR A 498 40.43 -10.53 24.65
N ASN A 499 40.88 -11.78 24.51
CA ASN A 499 41.71 -12.17 23.37
C ASN A 499 40.84 -12.33 22.09
N ILE A 500 41.48 -12.49 20.93
CA ILE A 500 40.77 -12.69 19.64
C ILE A 500 39.95 -13.98 19.56
N ARG A 501 40.11 -14.91 20.52
CA ARG A 501 39.29 -16.13 20.63
C ARG A 501 38.07 -15.92 21.53
N GLY A 502 37.81 -14.69 21.97
CA GLY A 502 36.66 -14.34 22.84
C GLY A 502 36.83 -14.74 24.30
N GLN A 503 38.03 -15.14 24.74
CA GLN A 503 38.28 -15.48 26.14
C GLN A 503 38.56 -14.21 26.95
N LEU A 504 37.85 -14.04 28.06
CA LEU A 504 38.04 -12.91 28.98
C LEU A 504 39.42 -13.00 29.65
N ILE A 505 40.22 -11.94 29.51
CA ILE A 505 41.55 -11.82 30.11
C ILE A 505 41.45 -11.11 31.45
N THR A 506 40.76 -9.97 31.50
CA THR A 506 40.63 -9.16 32.71
C THR A 506 39.45 -8.19 32.60
N SER A 507 39.03 -7.64 33.75
CA SER A 507 37.91 -6.72 33.88
C SER A 507 38.28 -5.56 34.78
N PHE A 508 37.94 -4.34 34.37
CA PHE A 508 38.19 -3.12 35.14
C PHE A 508 36.86 -2.46 35.54
N PRO A 509 36.51 -2.43 36.85
CA PRO A 509 35.29 -1.78 37.29
C PRO A 509 35.36 -0.26 37.11
N ILE A 510 34.23 0.34 36.74
CA ILE A 510 34.09 1.79 36.59
C ILE A 510 33.33 2.32 37.80
N ALA A 511 33.95 3.28 38.51
CA ALA A 511 33.42 3.79 39.78
C ALA A 511 32.10 4.56 39.64
N ASN A 512 31.93 5.32 38.56
CA ASN A 512 30.66 5.94 38.20
C ASN A 512 30.09 5.20 36.97
N PRO A 513 29.02 4.40 37.12
CA PRO A 513 28.46 3.58 36.04
C PRO A 513 28.11 4.37 34.77
N GLU A 514 27.74 5.64 34.92
CA GLU A 514 27.35 6.54 33.83
C GLU A 514 28.54 7.26 33.18
N SER A 515 29.77 7.01 33.65
CA SER A 515 30.96 7.70 33.14
C SER A 515 31.32 7.22 31.74
N LYS A 516 31.05 8.07 30.74
CA LYS A 516 31.41 7.87 29.33
C LYS A 516 32.93 7.96 29.06
N GLN A 517 33.73 8.37 30.04
CA GLN A 517 35.19 8.41 29.89
C GLN A 517 35.88 8.09 31.21
N GLY A 518 37.12 7.60 31.12
CA GLY A 518 37.91 7.37 32.32
C GLY A 518 39.22 6.67 32.05
N THR A 519 39.95 6.46 33.13
CA THR A 519 41.20 5.71 33.12
C THR A 519 40.96 4.37 33.81
N PHE A 520 41.35 3.28 33.16
CA PHE A 520 41.43 1.97 33.81
C PHE A 520 42.89 1.58 34.04
N GLY A 521 43.10 0.71 35.02
CA GLY A 521 44.39 0.47 35.66
C GLY A 521 45.48 -0.14 34.76
N LYS A 522 46.59 -0.54 35.38
CA LYS A 522 47.74 -1.11 34.66
C LYS A 522 47.35 -2.42 33.96
N LEU A 523 47.36 -2.39 32.63
CA LEU A 523 47.14 -3.55 31.77
C LEU A 523 48.48 -3.97 31.14
N THR A 524 48.91 -5.21 31.37
CA THR A 524 50.14 -5.78 30.78
C THR A 524 49.75 -6.95 29.90
N LEU A 525 49.96 -6.82 28.60
CA LEU A 525 49.59 -7.80 27.58
C LEU A 525 50.75 -7.96 26.59
N ALA A 526 50.80 -9.11 25.91
CA ALA A 526 51.77 -9.35 24.85
C ALA A 526 51.41 -8.51 23.59
N PRO A 527 52.36 -8.25 22.67
CA PRO A 527 52.04 -7.65 21.39
C PRO A 527 50.99 -8.46 20.62
N GLY A 528 49.95 -7.81 20.12
CA GLY A 528 48.81 -8.47 19.48
C GLY A 528 47.55 -7.62 19.40
N LEU A 529 46.50 -8.21 18.81
CA LEU A 529 45.16 -7.63 18.70
C LEU A 529 44.30 -8.11 19.87
N TYR A 530 43.54 -7.20 20.47
CA TYR A 530 42.64 -7.48 21.59
C TYR A 530 41.28 -6.81 21.37
N ILE A 531 40.26 -7.30 22.07
CA ILE A 531 38.92 -6.74 22.06
C ILE A 531 38.63 -6.18 23.45
N ALA A 532 38.15 -4.94 23.52
CA ALA A 532 37.63 -4.34 24.74
C ALA A 532 36.10 -4.21 24.61
N SER A 533 35.38 -4.43 25.71
CA SER A 533 33.93 -4.22 25.76
C SER A 533 33.54 -3.44 27.01
N PHE A 534 32.64 -2.47 26.86
CA PHE A 534 31.97 -1.82 27.97
C PHE A 534 30.74 -2.66 28.33
N VAL A 535 30.63 -3.04 29.59
CA VAL A 535 29.58 -3.93 30.09
C VAL A 535 28.87 -3.26 31.25
N SER A 536 27.55 -3.24 31.22
CA SER A 536 26.68 -2.77 32.30
C SER A 536 25.83 -3.94 32.80
N GLY A 537 25.94 -4.28 34.09
CA GLY A 537 25.37 -5.51 34.63
C GLY A 537 25.91 -6.75 33.89
N GLU A 538 25.03 -7.44 33.16
CA GLU A 538 25.35 -8.60 32.32
C GLU A 538 25.37 -8.26 30.81
N GLN A 539 24.95 -7.06 30.42
CA GLN A 539 24.79 -6.66 29.02
C GLN A 539 26.03 -5.96 28.47
N LYS A 540 26.51 -6.41 27.29
CA LYS A 540 27.55 -5.71 26.52
C LYS A 540 26.92 -4.53 25.79
N VAL A 541 27.42 -3.34 26.09
CA VAL A 541 26.87 -2.07 25.59
C VAL A 541 27.66 -1.57 24.37
N ALA A 542 28.98 -1.75 24.37
CA ALA A 542 29.87 -1.30 23.32
C ALA A 542 31.11 -2.19 23.23
N ALA A 543 31.71 -2.34 22.05
CA ALA A 543 32.97 -3.06 21.90
C ALA A 543 33.90 -2.41 20.86
N THR A 544 35.20 -2.62 21.01
CA THR A 544 36.21 -2.12 20.09
C THR A 544 37.45 -3.00 20.05
N LYS A 545 38.24 -2.85 19.00
CA LYS A 545 39.52 -3.55 18.84
C LYS A 545 40.66 -2.60 19.11
N PHE A 546 41.69 -3.07 19.82
CA PHE A 546 42.91 -2.30 20.05
C PHE A 546 44.16 -3.17 19.90
N ILE A 547 45.26 -2.52 19.51
CA ILE A 547 46.52 -3.17 19.15
C ILE A 547 47.60 -2.81 20.17
N ILE A 548 48.38 -3.80 20.59
CA ILE A 548 49.59 -3.62 21.38
C ILE A 548 50.80 -3.93 20.50
N LYS A 549 51.74 -2.99 20.42
CA LYS A 549 52.99 -3.08 19.65
C LYS A 549 54.15 -3.59 20.50
#